data_AF-A0A545VEI6-F1
#
_entry.id   AF-A0A545VEI6-F1
#
_cell.length_a   1.000
_cell.length_b   1.000
_cell.length_c   1.000
_cell.angle_alpha   90.00
_cell.angle_beta   90.00
_cell.angle_gamma   90.00
#
_symmetry.space_group_name_H-M   'P 1'
#
loop_
_entity.id
_entity.type
_entity.pdbx_description
1 polymer ?
#
loop_
_entity_poly.entity_id
_entity_poly.type
_entity_poly.pdbx_seq_one_letter_code
_entity_poly.pdbx_strand_id
1 'polypeptide(L)'
;MTKDASDSAVDYANFSNRVEFEIRQRFLPLCSEDEKQDVERYLIPLAKFVASTVAPSRHNLVKGTVPDECPEQLRWAVACFVFGTDKIKASRKFGNYVRENESLLEKFQLHKGPCVPMPKQPTRPGRSGEKRKASETQTGDGDDHDNVRRMKTKILPTQTNSSTGGDAIDGSETDPGGGNIANNYRNETDQSNREADMSGEDSDIHKREADIINRTSSLESRESELNDRDTALQREANLRDYEDSINSREAVLANRKVALKIRQNEIMDYETALDRRESDLKKSEAELDDCEAALRSREATLTSSEIDLTNREISIKSRETSLITLEADLDSREALLDSRESELKGREASLRTRQSQPGSEPKQENDHDESGTQAQSGLEFDRDGVECYQKCYNRAILDINALRVVVDTAVGSVPDERHRNDLMEEFKEAADRLIAATNGGWKLFRHLGRK
;
A
#
# COMPACT_ATOMS: atom_id res chain seq x y z
N MET A 1 43.78 -22.54 16.65
CA MET A 1 43.03 -21.42 17.25
C MET A 1 42.35 -20.67 16.14
N THR A 2 41.11 -21.06 15.85
CA THR A 2 40.23 -20.48 14.83
C THR A 2 39.85 -19.07 15.24
N LYS A 3 40.04 -18.11 14.33
CA LYS A 3 39.58 -16.74 14.50
C LYS A 3 38.23 -16.65 13.77
N ASP A 4 37.16 -16.90 14.52
CA ASP A 4 35.78 -16.76 14.06
C ASP A 4 35.54 -15.29 13.67
N ALA A 5 35.53 -15.03 12.37
CA ALA A 5 34.99 -13.81 11.79
C ALA A 5 33.64 -14.16 11.17
N SER A 6 32.64 -14.43 12.02
CA SER A 6 31.25 -14.42 11.62
C SER A 6 30.87 -12.97 11.30
N ASP A 7 30.99 -12.61 10.03
CA ASP A 7 30.42 -11.39 9.48
C ASP A 7 28.89 -11.53 9.58
N SER A 8 28.32 -11.06 10.71
CA SER A 8 26.91 -11.27 11.03
C SER A 8 26.06 -10.53 10.00
N ALA A 9 25.48 -11.26 9.06
CA ALA A 9 24.43 -10.75 8.18
C ALA A 9 23.35 -10.13 9.07
N VAL A 10 23.16 -8.82 8.97
CA VAL A 10 22.15 -8.09 9.76
C VAL A 10 20.78 -8.68 9.44
N ASP A 11 20.11 -9.23 10.45
CA ASP A 11 18.73 -9.70 10.33
C ASP A 11 17.78 -8.49 10.30
N TYR A 12 17.51 -8.00 9.09
CA TYR A 12 16.63 -6.86 8.86
C TYR A 12 15.16 -7.15 9.19
N ALA A 13 14.73 -8.41 9.21
CA ALA A 13 13.37 -8.77 9.61
C ALA A 13 13.21 -8.55 11.12
N ASN A 14 14.17 -9.04 11.92
CA ASN A 14 14.21 -8.80 13.36
C ASN A 14 14.34 -7.29 13.68
N PHE A 15 15.21 -6.58 12.94
CA PHE A 15 15.34 -5.13 13.10
C PHE A 15 14.03 -4.38 12.82
N SER A 16 13.30 -4.74 11.76
CA SER A 16 12.00 -4.12 11.42
C SER A 16 10.97 -4.36 12.52
N ASN A 17 10.85 -5.60 12.99
CA ASN A 17 9.94 -5.96 14.08
C ASN A 17 10.24 -5.18 15.37
N ARG A 18 11.53 -4.97 15.66
CA ARG A 18 11.95 -4.18 16.83
C ARG A 18 11.59 -2.70 16.68
N VAL A 19 11.74 -2.13 15.48
CA VAL A 19 11.32 -0.74 15.21
C VAL A 19 9.80 -0.61 15.33
N GLU A 20 9.03 -1.52 14.73
CA GLU A 20 7.56 -1.53 14.86
C GLU A 20 7.11 -1.66 16.32
N PHE A 21 7.79 -2.51 17.10
CA PHE A 21 7.53 -2.64 18.53
C PHE A 21 7.79 -1.33 19.29
N GLU A 22 8.91 -0.66 19.05
CA GLU A 22 9.21 0.63 19.69
C GLU A 22 8.22 1.74 19.30
N ILE A 23 7.74 1.75 18.05
CA ILE A 23 6.68 2.68 17.62
C ILE A 23 5.41 2.42 18.45
N ARG A 24 4.99 1.16 18.58
CA ARG A 24 3.80 0.81 19.37
C ARG A 24 3.94 1.13 20.85
N GLN A 25 5.11 0.90 21.43
CA GLN A 25 5.32 1.04 22.88
C GLN A 25 5.63 2.46 23.34
N ARG A 26 6.27 3.27 22.50
CA ARG A 26 6.79 4.59 22.91
C ARG A 26 6.29 5.75 22.09
N PHE A 27 5.91 5.53 20.82
CA PHE A 27 5.40 6.60 19.98
C PHE A 27 3.86 6.71 20.06
N LEU A 28 3.13 5.59 19.96
CA LEU A 28 1.66 5.61 20.07
C LEU A 28 1.13 6.23 21.38
N PRO A 29 1.75 6.02 22.56
CA PRO A 29 1.27 6.68 23.79
C PRO A 29 1.36 8.21 23.78
N LEU A 30 2.11 8.80 22.83
CA LEU A 30 2.27 10.25 22.68
C LEU A 30 1.25 10.86 21.68
N CYS A 31 0.42 10.02 21.07
CA CYS A 31 -0.56 10.36 20.05
C CYS A 31 -1.99 10.40 20.63
N SER A 32 -2.90 11.20 20.05
CA SER A 32 -4.34 11.09 20.27
C SER A 32 -4.90 9.79 19.69
N GLU A 33 -6.13 9.41 20.04
CA GLU A 33 -6.74 8.17 19.52
C GLU A 33 -6.83 8.15 17.98
N ASP A 34 -7.19 9.27 17.36
CA ASP A 34 -7.23 9.39 15.88
C ASP A 34 -5.82 9.24 15.28
N GLU A 35 -4.83 9.91 15.87
CA GLU A 35 -3.42 9.81 15.43
C GLU A 35 -2.88 8.38 15.57
N LYS A 36 -3.28 7.64 16.62
CA LYS A 36 -2.90 6.23 16.79
C LYS A 36 -3.44 5.39 15.65
N GLN A 37 -4.72 5.58 15.30
CA GLN A 37 -5.36 4.84 14.23
C GLN A 37 -4.64 5.08 12.89
N ASP A 38 -4.25 6.33 12.61
CA ASP A 38 -3.49 6.68 11.41
C ASP A 38 -2.07 6.08 11.40
N VAL A 39 -1.36 6.12 12.52
CA VAL A 39 -0.02 5.51 12.63
C VAL A 39 -0.10 4.01 12.40
N GLU A 40 -1.05 3.33 13.04
CA GLU A 40 -1.21 1.88 12.91
C GLU A 40 -1.63 1.46 11.51
N ARG A 41 -2.55 2.21 10.90
CA ARG A 41 -3.08 1.90 9.56
C ARG A 41 -2.08 2.18 8.46
N TYR A 42 -1.36 3.31 8.53
CA TYR A 42 -0.57 3.80 7.40
C TYR A 42 0.94 3.76 7.62
N LEU A 43 1.44 4.00 8.84
CA LEU A 43 2.87 4.25 9.07
C LEU A 43 3.65 3.03 9.57
N ILE A 44 3.05 2.21 10.45
CA ILE A 44 3.69 0.96 10.91
C ILE A 44 4.01 0.02 9.74
N PRO A 45 3.10 -0.24 8.76
CA PRO A 45 3.41 -1.13 7.64
C PRO A 45 4.57 -0.66 6.76
N LEU A 46 4.90 0.64 6.80
CA LEU A 46 5.99 1.27 6.05
C LEU A 46 7.34 1.18 6.77
N ALA A 47 7.37 0.87 8.06
CA ALA A 47 8.58 0.76 8.88
C ALA A 47 9.38 -0.54 8.64
N LYS A 48 9.45 -1.00 7.38
CA LYS A 48 10.14 -2.24 6.97
C LYS A 48 11.51 -1.95 6.37
N PHE A 49 12.53 -2.63 6.88
CA PHE A 49 13.93 -2.46 6.49
C PHE A 49 14.44 -3.65 5.69
N VAL A 50 15.31 -3.35 4.72
CA VAL A 50 16.00 -4.33 3.87
C VAL A 50 17.43 -3.82 3.67
N ALA A 51 18.36 -4.69 3.28
CA ALA A 51 19.77 -4.34 3.06
C ALA A 51 20.00 -3.09 2.17
N SER A 52 19.07 -2.78 1.25
CA SER A 52 19.14 -1.60 0.37
C SER A 52 18.60 -0.30 1.00
N THR A 53 17.73 -0.37 2.02
CA THR A 53 17.10 0.81 2.63
C THR A 53 17.89 1.41 3.80
N VAL A 54 18.96 0.71 4.25
CA VAL A 54 19.91 1.16 5.26
C VAL A 54 21.23 1.61 4.60
N ALA A 55 21.12 2.46 3.57
CA ALA A 55 22.27 3.17 2.99
C ALA A 55 22.46 4.52 3.71
N PRO A 56 23.70 4.98 3.99
CA PRO A 56 23.98 6.09 4.89
C PRO A 56 23.46 7.45 4.38
N SER A 57 23.10 7.51 3.08
CA SER A 57 22.61 8.70 2.40
C SER A 57 21.12 8.65 2.04
N ARG A 58 20.42 7.52 2.29
CA ARG A 58 19.04 7.30 1.82
C ARG A 58 18.24 6.43 2.80
N HIS A 59 18.21 6.83 4.07
CA HIS A 59 17.26 6.32 5.04
C HIS A 59 15.86 6.83 4.68
N ASN A 60 15.27 6.24 3.64
CA ASN A 60 13.89 6.52 3.26
C ASN A 60 13.02 5.61 4.13
N LEU A 61 12.36 6.18 5.15
CA LEU A 61 11.32 5.46 5.91
C LEU A 61 10.16 5.03 4.99
N VAL A 62 10.03 5.72 3.86
CA VAL A 62 8.82 5.70 3.05
C VAL A 62 9.24 5.61 1.58
N LYS A 63 9.28 4.38 1.04
CA LYS A 63 9.17 4.18 -0.41
C LYS A 63 7.76 3.77 -0.83
N GLY A 64 6.84 3.58 0.13
CA GLY A 64 5.42 3.43 -0.17
C GLY A 64 4.78 4.79 -0.42
N THR A 65 3.85 4.86 -1.36
CA THR A 65 2.93 5.99 -1.48
C THR A 65 2.11 6.06 -0.20
N VAL A 66 2.38 7.05 0.65
CA VAL A 66 1.55 7.27 1.84
C VAL A 66 0.23 7.89 1.36
N PRO A 67 -0.92 7.32 1.73
CA PRO A 67 -2.22 7.85 1.34
C PRO A 67 -2.39 9.30 1.79
N ASP A 68 -2.94 10.16 0.93
CA ASP A 68 -3.11 11.60 1.19
C ASP A 68 -3.89 11.92 2.47
N GLU A 69 -4.66 10.95 2.96
CA GLU A 69 -5.41 10.95 4.22
C GLU A 69 -4.52 11.04 5.47
N CYS A 70 -3.25 10.58 5.43
CA CYS A 70 -2.39 10.59 6.61
C CYS A 70 -1.73 11.96 6.83
N PRO A 71 -1.92 12.60 8.01
CA PRO A 71 -1.37 13.93 8.30
C PRO A 71 0.15 14.00 8.13
N GLU A 72 0.63 15.02 7.43
CA GLU A 72 2.06 15.18 7.14
C GLU A 72 2.92 15.32 8.41
N GLN A 73 2.39 15.96 9.45
CA GLN A 73 3.03 16.09 10.76
C GLN A 73 3.34 14.72 11.39
N LEU A 74 2.39 13.79 11.31
CA LEU A 74 2.50 12.44 11.87
C LEU A 74 3.56 11.62 11.14
N ARG A 75 3.64 11.77 9.81
CA ARG A 75 4.66 11.14 8.97
C ARG A 75 6.07 11.56 9.42
N TRP A 76 6.27 12.86 9.61
CA TRP A 76 7.56 13.40 10.04
C TRP A 76 7.88 13.09 11.49
N ALA A 77 6.88 13.07 12.38
CA ALA A 77 7.06 12.66 13.76
C ALA A 77 7.55 11.21 13.87
N VAL A 78 6.94 10.26 13.15
CA VAL A 78 7.40 8.85 13.11
C VAL A 78 8.79 8.74 12.46
N ALA A 79 9.05 9.47 11.36
CA ALA A 79 10.37 9.45 10.73
C ALA A 79 11.49 9.96 11.66
N CYS A 80 11.22 11.03 12.41
CA CYS A 80 12.12 11.56 13.41
C CYS A 80 12.28 10.60 14.61
N PHE A 81 11.21 9.93 15.05
CA PHE A 81 11.28 8.90 16.08
C PHE A 81 12.19 7.74 15.67
N VAL A 82 12.04 7.25 14.44
CA VAL A 82 12.78 6.09 13.95
C VAL A 82 14.25 6.41 13.66
N PHE A 83 14.55 7.56 13.04
CA PHE A 83 15.91 7.89 12.61
C PHE A 83 16.67 8.89 13.48
N GLY A 84 15.99 9.53 14.42
CA GLY A 84 16.50 10.62 15.23
C GLY A 84 16.27 11.97 14.57
N THR A 85 15.88 12.96 15.38
CA THR A 85 15.57 14.32 14.92
C THR A 85 16.77 15.00 14.27
N ASP A 86 17.97 14.88 14.85
CA ASP A 86 19.20 15.51 14.35
C ASP A 86 19.55 15.03 12.94
N LYS A 87 19.35 13.73 12.68
CA LYS A 87 19.67 13.12 11.39
C LYS A 87 18.71 13.56 10.28
N ILE A 88 17.42 13.69 10.60
CA ILE A 88 16.42 14.19 9.65
C ILE A 88 16.62 15.69 9.42
N LYS A 89 16.89 16.49 10.45
CA LYS A 89 17.19 17.93 10.32
C LYS A 89 18.43 18.20 9.47
N ALA A 90 19.45 17.34 9.54
CA ALA A 90 20.66 17.43 8.72
C ALA A 90 20.45 17.04 7.25
N SER A 91 19.32 16.42 6.90
CA SER A 91 19.01 16.02 5.53
C SER A 91 18.68 17.23 4.64
N ARG A 92 19.36 17.37 3.50
CA ARG A 92 19.04 18.41 2.51
C ARG A 92 17.68 18.25 1.86
N LYS A 93 17.19 17.01 1.71
CA LYS A 93 15.95 16.71 0.97
C LYS A 93 14.71 16.82 1.85
N PHE A 94 14.87 16.53 3.14
CA PHE A 94 13.75 16.25 4.06
C PHE A 94 13.80 17.09 5.35
N GLY A 95 14.91 17.78 5.61
CA GLY A 95 15.10 18.52 6.85
C GLY A 95 14.36 19.87 6.90
N ASN A 96 13.91 20.42 5.76
CA ASN A 96 13.23 21.73 5.73
C ASN A 96 11.95 21.71 6.57
N TYR A 97 11.06 20.74 6.33
CA TYR A 97 9.80 20.60 7.06
C TYR A 97 10.00 20.51 8.58
N VAL A 98 10.95 19.67 9.02
CA VAL A 98 11.22 19.43 10.45
C VAL A 98 11.83 20.66 11.14
N ARG A 99 12.58 21.50 10.42
CA ARG A 99 13.10 22.78 10.97
C ARG A 99 12.03 23.85 11.04
N GLU A 100 11.11 23.88 10.09
CA GLU A 100 10.01 24.87 10.04
C GLU A 100 8.88 24.54 11.02
N ASN A 101 8.67 23.25 11.33
CA ASN A 101 7.57 22.77 12.18
C ASN A 101 8.04 22.18 13.51
N GLU A 102 9.15 22.69 14.08
CA GLU A 102 9.76 22.15 15.29
C GLU A 102 8.80 22.17 16.50
N SER A 103 8.05 23.27 16.68
CA SER A 103 7.06 23.43 17.75
C SER A 103 5.90 22.41 17.66
N LEU A 104 5.50 22.02 16.45
CA LEU A 104 4.45 21.01 16.25
C LEU A 104 4.96 19.59 16.56
N LEU A 105 6.26 19.35 16.42
CA LEU A 105 6.89 18.07 16.68
C LEU A 105 7.31 17.91 18.15
N GLU A 106 7.47 19.00 18.90
CA GLU A 106 7.75 18.98 20.34
C GLU A 106 6.69 18.20 21.14
N LYS A 107 5.43 18.20 20.69
CA LYS A 107 4.33 17.39 21.26
C LYS A 107 4.73 15.92 21.44
N PHE A 108 5.50 15.36 20.50
CA PHE A 108 5.88 13.94 20.48
C PHE A 108 7.18 13.63 21.25
N GLN A 109 7.74 14.58 22.01
CA GLN A 109 8.90 14.36 22.90
C GLN A 109 10.04 13.54 22.25
N LEU A 110 10.35 13.88 21.00
CA LEU A 110 11.22 13.07 20.16
C LEU A 110 12.68 13.20 20.60
N HIS A 111 13.36 12.06 20.66
CA HIS A 111 14.76 12.00 21.04
C HIS A 111 15.66 12.40 19.86
N LYS A 112 16.87 12.89 20.18
CA LYS A 112 17.89 13.30 19.19
C LYS A 112 18.38 12.12 18.33
N GLY A 113 18.52 10.95 18.95
CA GLY A 113 18.95 9.71 18.29
C GLY A 113 17.78 8.82 17.84
N PRO A 114 18.05 7.80 17.02
CA PRO A 114 17.05 6.84 16.57
C PRO A 114 16.50 6.00 17.72
N CYS A 115 15.23 5.56 17.61
CA CYS A 115 14.60 4.69 18.62
C CYS A 115 15.30 3.33 18.79
N VAL A 116 15.89 2.80 17.71
CA VAL A 116 16.73 1.60 17.71
C VAL A 116 18.08 1.93 17.08
N PRO A 117 19.23 1.51 17.68
CA PRO A 117 20.54 1.71 17.07
C PRO A 117 20.60 1.13 15.65
N MET A 118 20.91 1.98 14.67
CA MET A 118 20.97 1.56 13.27
C MET A 118 22.10 0.53 13.05
N PRO A 119 21.90 -0.51 12.23
CA PRO A 119 22.93 -1.49 11.94
C PRO A 119 24.18 -0.84 11.32
N LYS A 120 25.37 -1.20 11.81
CA LYS A 120 26.65 -0.71 11.27
C LYS A 120 26.91 -1.36 9.91
N GLN A 121 27.41 -0.59 8.96
CA GLN A 121 27.77 -1.14 7.65
C GLN A 121 29.04 -1.98 7.75
N PRO A 122 29.15 -3.10 7.01
CA PRO A 122 30.44 -3.73 6.79
C PRO A 122 31.33 -2.73 6.07
N THR A 123 32.41 -2.33 6.72
CA THR A 123 33.44 -1.46 6.13
C THR A 123 34.06 -2.18 4.94
N ARG A 124 33.76 -1.70 3.73
CA ARG A 124 34.44 -2.15 2.52
C ARG A 124 35.93 -1.80 2.66
N PRO A 125 36.88 -2.74 2.47
CA PRO A 125 38.30 -2.41 2.50
C PRO A 125 38.58 -1.39 1.39
N GLY A 126 39.19 -0.28 1.78
CA GLY A 126 39.47 0.85 0.90
C GLY A 126 40.35 0.43 -0.27
N ARG A 127 39.85 0.63 -1.49
CA ARG A 127 40.69 0.67 -2.69
C ARG A 127 41.48 1.98 -2.61
N SER A 128 42.75 1.91 -2.25
CA SER A 128 43.70 2.99 -2.49
C SER A 128 43.70 3.28 -4.00
N GLY A 129 43.35 4.51 -4.36
CA GLY A 129 43.35 4.96 -5.74
C GLY A 129 44.77 5.17 -6.24
N GLU A 130 45.29 4.23 -7.02
CA GLU A 130 46.37 4.53 -7.96
C GLU A 130 45.78 5.23 -9.19
N LYS A 131 46.32 6.41 -9.46
CA LYS A 131 45.95 7.30 -10.55
C LYS A 131 46.17 6.60 -11.89
N ARG A 132 45.11 6.48 -12.68
CA ARG A 132 45.18 6.10 -14.10
C ARG A 132 45.94 7.18 -14.87
N LYS A 133 47.06 6.79 -15.50
CA LYS A 133 47.65 7.48 -16.64
C LYS A 133 47.10 6.78 -17.90
N ALA A 134 46.30 7.50 -18.68
CA ALA A 134 46.12 7.23 -20.12
C ALA A 134 47.44 7.62 -20.82
N SER A 135 47.87 7.11 -21.97
CA SER A 135 47.35 6.23 -23.02
C SER A 135 48.50 6.08 -24.01
N GLU A 136 48.68 4.93 -24.65
CA GLU A 136 49.21 4.90 -26.01
C GLU A 136 48.78 3.60 -26.71
N THR A 137 48.08 3.79 -27.81
CA THR A 137 47.63 2.80 -28.79
C THR A 137 48.64 2.73 -29.93
N GLN A 138 48.91 1.52 -30.43
CA GLN A 138 48.82 1.07 -31.84
C GLN A 138 49.85 -0.04 -32.16
N THR A 139 49.35 -1.20 -32.62
CA THR A 139 49.54 -1.85 -33.95
C THR A 139 50.83 -2.68 -34.03
N GLY A 140 50.87 -3.87 -34.59
CA GLY A 140 49.94 -4.68 -35.38
C GLY A 140 50.66 -5.98 -35.77
N ASP A 141 49.94 -6.82 -36.52
CA ASP A 141 50.41 -7.95 -37.34
C ASP A 141 50.97 -9.16 -36.56
N GLY A 142 50.52 -10.40 -36.74
CA GLY A 142 50.01 -11.04 -37.96
C GLY A 142 50.99 -12.15 -38.32
N ASP A 143 50.56 -13.41 -38.16
CA ASP A 143 50.78 -14.53 -39.09
C ASP A 143 51.00 -15.91 -38.43
N ASP A 144 50.20 -16.81 -39.00
CA ASP A 144 50.10 -18.25 -38.81
C ASP A 144 51.41 -18.99 -39.06
N HIS A 145 51.57 -20.17 -38.46
CA HIS A 145 51.90 -21.39 -39.21
C HIS A 145 51.61 -22.66 -38.39
N ASP A 146 50.54 -23.36 -38.79
CA ASP A 146 50.40 -24.80 -38.65
C ASP A 146 51.54 -25.53 -39.38
N ASN A 147 52.15 -26.54 -38.74
CA ASN A 147 52.44 -27.78 -39.47
C ASN A 147 52.58 -29.02 -38.56
N VAL A 148 51.62 -29.93 -38.74
CA VAL A 148 51.64 -31.32 -38.32
C VAL A 148 52.25 -32.17 -39.43
N ARG A 149 53.19 -33.07 -39.08
CA ARG A 149 53.53 -34.39 -39.72
C ARG A 149 55.04 -34.65 -39.59
N ARG A 150 55.56 -35.87 -39.42
CA ARG A 150 55.03 -37.24 -39.36
C ARG A 150 56.21 -38.13 -38.96
N MET A 151 55.90 -39.17 -38.19
CA MET A 151 56.79 -40.20 -37.68
C MET A 151 57.67 -40.89 -38.74
N LYS A 152 58.82 -41.43 -38.28
CA LYS A 152 59.20 -42.82 -38.58
C LYS A 152 60.18 -43.38 -37.54
N THR A 153 59.67 -44.36 -36.81
CA THR A 153 60.36 -45.36 -36.01
C THR A 153 61.22 -46.29 -36.87
N LYS A 154 62.32 -46.80 -36.30
CA LYS A 154 62.80 -48.17 -36.57
C LYS A 154 63.68 -48.65 -35.42
N ILE A 155 63.37 -49.86 -34.96
CA ILE A 155 63.88 -50.54 -33.78
C ILE A 155 64.29 -51.96 -34.22
N LEU A 156 65.49 -52.38 -33.74
CA LEU A 156 66.02 -53.74 -33.47
C LEU A 156 66.29 -54.74 -34.65
N PRO A 157 67.02 -55.88 -34.44
CA PRO A 157 68.29 -56.14 -33.72
C PRO A 157 69.17 -57.28 -34.35
N THR A 158 70.07 -57.88 -33.54
CA THR A 158 70.89 -59.14 -33.61
C THR A 158 72.35 -58.96 -34.09
N GLN A 159 73.39 -59.14 -33.27
CA GLN A 159 73.90 -60.20 -32.36
C GLN A 159 74.64 -61.38 -33.04
N THR A 160 75.84 -61.64 -32.49
CA THR A 160 76.58 -62.92 -32.28
C THR A 160 77.78 -63.31 -33.16
N ASN A 161 78.96 -63.25 -32.51
CA ASN A 161 79.91 -64.32 -32.16
C ASN A 161 81.02 -64.86 -33.10
N SER A 162 82.19 -64.98 -32.44
CA SER A 162 83.22 -66.05 -32.42
C SER A 162 84.30 -66.15 -33.51
N SER A 163 85.52 -65.86 -33.05
CA SER A 163 86.73 -66.71 -32.97
C SER A 163 87.40 -67.36 -34.20
N THR A 164 88.73 -67.42 -34.07
CA THR A 164 89.75 -68.38 -34.58
C THR A 164 90.44 -68.15 -35.93
N GLY A 165 91.78 -68.32 -35.89
CA GLY A 165 92.76 -68.35 -37.00
C GLY A 165 93.72 -67.16 -36.93
N GLY A 166 94.99 -67.24 -36.49
CA GLY A 166 95.93 -68.35 -36.52
C GLY A 166 96.69 -68.33 -37.85
N ASP A 167 97.80 -67.60 -37.93
CA ASP A 167 98.86 -67.87 -38.90
C ASP A 167 100.23 -67.40 -38.39
N ALA A 168 101.17 -68.34 -38.47
CA ALA A 168 102.54 -68.25 -38.01
C ALA A 168 103.44 -67.61 -39.07
N ILE A 169 104.51 -66.92 -38.62
CA ILE A 169 105.70 -66.71 -39.45
C ILE A 169 106.90 -67.24 -38.66
N ASP A 170 107.60 -68.15 -39.33
CA ASP A 170 108.74 -68.96 -38.95
C ASP A 170 110.08 -68.27 -39.33
N GLY A 171 111.16 -68.69 -38.66
CA GLY A 171 112.56 -68.37 -38.94
C GLY A 171 113.18 -67.38 -37.93
N SER A 172 114.31 -67.64 -37.26
CA SER A 172 115.34 -68.67 -37.42
C SER A 172 116.30 -68.63 -36.20
N GLU A 173 117.03 -69.74 -36.02
CA GLU A 173 117.97 -70.13 -34.96
C GLU A 173 119.10 -69.14 -34.59
N THR A 174 119.56 -69.12 -33.32
CA THR A 174 120.92 -69.53 -32.84
C THR A 174 121.22 -69.10 -31.38
N ASP A 175 121.44 -70.11 -30.51
CA ASP A 175 122.37 -70.30 -29.36
C ASP A 175 122.76 -69.17 -28.34
N PRO A 176 123.32 -69.48 -27.13
CA PRO A 176 122.78 -68.97 -25.87
C PRO A 176 123.79 -68.10 -25.09
N GLY A 177 123.41 -66.89 -24.73
CA GLY A 177 124.23 -66.08 -23.83
C GLY A 177 123.60 -64.75 -23.48
N GLY A 178 123.03 -64.62 -22.28
CA GLY A 178 122.63 -63.32 -21.75
C GLY A 178 121.39 -63.32 -20.87
N GLY A 179 121.43 -63.99 -19.71
CA GLY A 179 120.33 -64.07 -18.73
C GLY A 179 119.84 -62.74 -18.13
N ASN A 180 120.36 -61.59 -18.55
CA ASN A 180 119.86 -60.26 -18.13
C ASN A 180 119.07 -59.51 -19.21
N ILE A 181 119.12 -59.95 -20.48
CA ILE A 181 118.39 -59.30 -21.58
C ILE A 181 116.96 -59.87 -21.69
N ALA A 182 116.80 -61.19 -21.56
CA ALA A 182 115.49 -61.86 -21.62
C ALA A 182 114.55 -61.51 -20.45
N ASN A 183 115.10 -61.22 -19.26
CA ASN A 183 114.31 -60.78 -18.11
C ASN A 183 113.83 -59.32 -18.27
N ASN A 184 114.60 -58.47 -18.94
CA ASN A 184 114.18 -57.10 -19.21
C ASN A 184 113.04 -57.07 -20.25
N TYR A 185 113.17 -57.85 -21.34
CA TYR A 185 112.10 -58.00 -22.32
C TYR A 185 110.82 -58.62 -21.73
N ARG A 186 110.93 -59.61 -20.83
CA ARG A 186 109.76 -60.21 -20.16
C ARG A 186 109.06 -59.22 -19.20
N ASN A 187 109.84 -58.43 -18.45
CA ASN A 187 109.29 -57.38 -17.59
C ASN A 187 108.65 -56.24 -18.41
N GLU A 188 109.23 -55.87 -19.55
CA GLU A 188 108.67 -54.89 -20.49
C GLU A 188 107.36 -55.41 -21.13
N THR A 189 107.29 -56.69 -21.50
CA THR A 189 106.03 -57.29 -22.01
C THR A 189 104.96 -57.40 -20.94
N ASP A 190 105.32 -57.75 -19.69
CA ASP A 190 104.37 -57.80 -18.57
C ASP A 190 103.87 -56.41 -18.18
N GLN A 191 104.74 -55.40 -18.28
CA GLN A 191 104.37 -54.00 -18.10
C GLN A 191 103.43 -53.52 -19.21
N SER A 192 103.74 -53.83 -20.47
CA SER A 192 102.89 -53.49 -21.62
C SER A 192 101.51 -54.16 -21.54
N ASN A 193 101.43 -55.41 -21.07
CA ASN A 193 100.16 -56.10 -20.85
C ASN A 193 99.36 -55.48 -19.71
N ARG A 194 100.00 -55.10 -18.59
CA ARG A 194 99.32 -54.38 -17.50
C ARG A 194 98.82 -53.01 -17.92
N GLU A 195 99.59 -52.29 -18.73
CA GLU A 195 99.17 -51.00 -19.30
C GLU A 195 97.98 -51.17 -20.26
N ALA A 196 97.97 -52.25 -21.06
CA ALA A 196 96.83 -52.59 -21.91
C ALA A 196 95.58 -52.98 -21.11
N ASP A 197 95.73 -53.77 -20.04
CA ASP A 197 94.64 -54.16 -19.14
C ASP A 197 94.06 -52.94 -18.42
N MET A 198 94.90 -52.07 -17.86
CA MET A 198 94.49 -50.81 -17.23
C MET A 198 93.76 -49.90 -18.23
N SER A 199 94.27 -49.78 -19.46
CA SER A 199 93.60 -49.00 -20.51
C SER A 199 92.24 -49.60 -20.91
N GLY A 200 92.12 -50.93 -20.88
CA GLY A 200 90.86 -51.65 -21.07
C GLY A 200 89.86 -51.36 -19.93
N GLU A 201 90.33 -51.41 -18.69
CA GLU A 201 89.54 -51.08 -17.50
C GLU A 201 89.06 -49.62 -17.53
N ASP A 202 89.93 -48.67 -17.88
CA ASP A 202 89.58 -47.25 -18.05
C ASP A 202 88.51 -47.06 -19.14
N SER A 203 88.63 -47.78 -20.26
CA SER A 203 87.61 -47.75 -21.33
C SER A 203 86.26 -48.26 -20.82
N ASP A 204 86.23 -49.32 -20.03
CA ASP A 204 85.01 -49.88 -19.48
C ASP A 204 84.41 -49.03 -18.36
N ILE A 205 85.24 -48.37 -17.55
CA ILE A 205 84.81 -47.35 -16.58
C ILE A 205 84.15 -46.19 -17.33
N HIS A 206 84.76 -45.65 -18.38
CA HIS A 206 84.18 -44.57 -19.17
C HIS A 206 82.85 -44.95 -19.85
N LYS A 207 82.70 -46.20 -20.34
CA LYS A 207 81.40 -46.69 -20.83
C LYS A 207 80.35 -46.71 -19.72
N ARG A 208 80.71 -47.20 -18.53
CA ARG A 208 79.81 -47.23 -17.37
C ARG A 208 79.44 -45.82 -16.90
N GLU A 209 80.37 -44.88 -16.90
CA GLU A 209 80.12 -43.48 -16.59
C GLU A 209 79.13 -42.88 -17.60
N ALA A 210 79.34 -43.09 -18.90
CA ALA A 210 78.42 -42.65 -19.94
C ALA A 210 77.02 -43.28 -19.79
N ASP A 211 76.93 -44.57 -19.48
CA ASP A 211 75.67 -45.26 -19.22
C ASP A 211 74.95 -44.71 -17.97
N ILE A 212 75.70 -44.42 -16.90
CA ILE A 212 75.13 -43.80 -15.69
C ILE A 212 74.59 -42.41 -16.02
N ILE A 213 75.35 -41.58 -16.74
CA ILE A 213 74.90 -40.24 -17.16
C ILE A 213 73.61 -40.34 -17.97
N ASN A 214 73.55 -41.22 -18.97
CA ASN A 214 72.36 -41.42 -19.79
C ASN A 214 71.15 -41.87 -18.95
N ARG A 215 71.37 -42.78 -17.99
CA ARG A 215 70.32 -43.24 -17.08
C ARG A 215 69.85 -42.13 -16.15
N THR A 216 70.75 -41.30 -15.62
CA THR A 216 70.41 -40.14 -14.79
C THR A 216 69.55 -39.16 -15.56
N SER A 217 69.94 -38.76 -16.77
CA SER A 217 69.13 -37.88 -17.61
C SER A 217 67.76 -38.48 -17.97
N SER A 218 67.69 -39.79 -18.21
CA SER A 218 66.42 -40.48 -18.43
C SER A 218 65.52 -40.49 -17.19
N LEU A 219 66.09 -40.58 -15.99
CA LEU A 219 65.34 -40.52 -14.73
C LEU A 219 64.84 -39.10 -14.46
N GLU A 220 65.66 -38.08 -14.67
CA GLU A 220 65.27 -36.66 -14.57
C GLU A 220 64.10 -36.33 -15.51
N SER A 221 64.16 -36.81 -16.77
CA SER A 221 63.05 -36.65 -17.71
C SER A 221 61.76 -37.30 -17.20
N ARG A 222 61.86 -38.49 -16.60
CA ARG A 222 60.70 -39.22 -16.08
C ARG A 222 60.13 -38.59 -14.82
N GLU A 223 60.98 -38.02 -13.98
CA GLU A 223 60.55 -37.24 -12.82
C GLU A 223 59.77 -36.00 -13.25
N SER A 224 60.23 -35.29 -14.29
CA SER A 224 59.50 -34.16 -14.87
C SER A 224 58.12 -34.59 -15.42
N GLU A 225 58.05 -35.69 -16.17
CA GLU A 225 56.78 -36.22 -16.70
C GLU A 225 55.79 -36.60 -15.58
N LEU A 226 56.29 -37.19 -14.49
CA LEU A 226 55.46 -37.56 -13.34
C LEU A 226 54.94 -36.32 -12.62
N ASN A 227 55.78 -35.30 -12.42
CA ASN A 227 55.37 -34.05 -11.83
C ASN A 227 54.29 -33.35 -12.68
N ASP A 228 54.44 -33.33 -14.00
CA ASP A 228 53.42 -32.81 -14.92
C ASP A 228 52.10 -33.59 -14.79
N ARG A 229 52.17 -34.92 -14.68
CA ARG A 229 50.99 -35.78 -14.47
C ARG A 229 50.31 -35.51 -13.13
N ASP A 230 51.07 -35.30 -12.06
CA ASP A 230 50.52 -34.93 -10.75
C ASP A 230 49.80 -33.57 -10.82
N THR A 231 50.36 -32.59 -11.55
CA THR A 231 49.65 -31.31 -11.77
C THR A 231 48.37 -31.50 -12.58
N ALA A 232 48.33 -32.43 -13.54
CA ALA A 232 47.14 -32.73 -14.32
C ALA A 232 46.05 -33.40 -13.47
N LEU A 233 46.43 -34.36 -12.61
CA LEU A 233 45.51 -34.99 -11.66
C LEU A 233 44.93 -33.98 -10.66
N GLN A 234 45.72 -33.02 -10.19
CA GLN A 234 45.24 -31.95 -9.33
C GLN A 234 44.20 -31.06 -10.03
N ARG A 235 44.39 -30.78 -11.33
CA ARG A 235 43.39 -30.04 -12.12
C ARG A 235 42.09 -30.84 -12.28
N GLU A 236 42.18 -32.14 -12.49
CA GLU A 236 41.01 -33.02 -12.60
C GLU A 236 40.20 -33.06 -11.29
N ALA A 237 40.86 -33.13 -10.14
CA ALA A 237 40.19 -33.01 -8.84
C ALA A 237 39.44 -31.68 -8.69
N ASN A 238 40.08 -30.56 -9.06
CA ASN A 238 39.43 -29.25 -9.00
C ASN A 238 38.22 -29.15 -9.96
N LEU A 239 38.29 -29.76 -11.15
CA LEU A 239 37.16 -29.79 -12.08
C LEU A 239 35.98 -30.55 -11.49
N ARG A 240 36.24 -31.66 -10.79
CA ARG A 240 35.21 -32.44 -10.10
C ARG A 240 34.52 -31.63 -9.00
N ASP A 241 35.29 -30.86 -8.22
CA ASP A 241 34.73 -29.95 -7.22
C ASP A 241 33.84 -28.87 -7.86
N TYR A 242 34.23 -28.36 -9.03
CA TYR A 242 33.40 -27.41 -9.80
C TYR A 242 32.12 -28.05 -10.33
N GLU A 243 32.18 -29.28 -10.83
CA GLU A 243 30.99 -30.04 -11.26
C GLU A 243 30.01 -30.24 -10.11
N ASP A 244 30.49 -30.67 -8.94
CA ASP A 244 29.65 -30.85 -7.75
C ASP A 244 29.01 -29.52 -7.30
N SER A 245 29.77 -28.43 -7.36
CA SER A 245 29.27 -27.07 -7.07
C SER A 245 28.19 -26.62 -8.06
N ILE A 246 28.36 -26.92 -9.36
CA ILE A 246 27.37 -26.64 -10.40
C ILE A 246 26.10 -27.46 -10.16
N ASN A 247 26.23 -28.77 -9.95
CA ASN A 247 25.10 -29.67 -9.68
C ASN A 247 24.29 -29.22 -8.46
N SER A 248 24.98 -28.84 -7.38
CA SER A 248 24.35 -28.27 -6.19
C SER A 248 23.55 -26.99 -6.51
N ARG A 249 24.14 -26.10 -7.31
CA ARG A 249 23.47 -24.86 -7.73
C ARG A 249 22.27 -25.11 -8.64
N GLU A 250 22.34 -26.10 -9.52
CA GLU A 250 21.21 -26.52 -10.36
C GLU A 250 20.05 -27.06 -9.53
N ALA A 251 20.33 -27.88 -8.52
CA ALA A 251 19.31 -28.39 -7.60
C ALA A 251 18.61 -27.25 -6.84
N VAL A 252 19.37 -26.27 -6.34
CA VAL A 252 18.83 -25.07 -5.68
C VAL A 252 17.94 -24.27 -6.65
N LEU A 253 18.37 -24.09 -7.90
CA LEU A 253 17.59 -23.38 -8.91
C LEU A 253 16.29 -24.12 -9.28
N ALA A 254 16.33 -25.45 -9.37
CA ALA A 254 15.15 -26.27 -9.61
C ALA A 254 14.12 -26.10 -8.47
N ASN A 255 14.57 -26.17 -7.22
CA ASN A 255 13.71 -25.94 -6.05
C ASN A 255 13.11 -24.53 -6.05
N ARG A 256 13.90 -23.52 -6.42
CA ARG A 256 13.41 -22.14 -6.52
C ARG A 256 12.38 -21.97 -7.63
N LYS A 257 12.52 -22.65 -8.77
CA LYS A 257 11.51 -22.66 -9.85
C LYS A 257 10.19 -23.25 -9.36
N VAL A 258 10.24 -24.37 -8.63
CA VAL A 258 9.04 -25.01 -8.05
C VAL A 258 8.36 -24.05 -7.05
N ALA A 259 9.13 -23.46 -6.14
CA ALA A 259 8.59 -22.51 -5.16
C ALA A 259 7.95 -21.27 -5.83
N LEU A 260 8.56 -20.76 -6.89
CA LEU A 260 7.98 -19.66 -7.67
C LEU A 260 6.69 -20.07 -8.37
N LYS A 261 6.59 -21.31 -8.88
CA LYS A 261 5.37 -21.80 -9.52
C LYS A 261 4.22 -21.96 -8.52
N ILE A 262 4.52 -22.43 -7.31
CA ILE A 262 3.54 -22.49 -6.21
C ILE A 262 3.02 -21.09 -5.89
N ARG A 263 3.92 -20.12 -5.66
CA ARG A 263 3.52 -18.73 -5.40
C ARG A 263 2.71 -18.11 -6.54
N GLN A 264 3.04 -18.41 -7.78
CA GLN A 264 2.26 -17.94 -8.92
C GLN A 264 0.83 -18.46 -8.88
N ASN A 265 0.65 -19.74 -8.56
CA ASN A 265 -0.68 -20.32 -8.44
C ASN A 265 -1.45 -19.73 -7.24
N GLU A 266 -0.80 -19.54 -6.08
CA GLU A 266 -1.41 -18.88 -4.92
C GLU A 266 -1.89 -17.47 -5.25
N ILE A 267 -1.09 -16.69 -6.00
CA ILE A 267 -1.49 -15.35 -6.45
C ILE A 267 -2.72 -15.41 -7.36
N MET A 268 -2.76 -16.34 -8.31
CA MET A 268 -3.93 -16.53 -9.17
C MET A 268 -5.18 -16.90 -8.36
N ASP A 269 -5.05 -17.77 -7.36
CA ASP A 269 -6.16 -18.13 -6.48
C ASP A 269 -6.67 -16.91 -5.70
N TYR A 270 -5.77 -16.06 -5.19
CA TYR A 270 -6.14 -14.80 -4.53
C TYR A 270 -6.82 -13.81 -5.47
N GLU A 271 -6.34 -13.66 -6.71
CA GLU A 271 -6.98 -12.82 -7.73
C GLU A 271 -8.42 -13.29 -7.99
N THR A 272 -8.63 -14.59 -8.22
CA THR A 272 -9.97 -15.13 -8.45
C THR A 272 -10.91 -14.96 -7.24
N ALA A 273 -10.38 -15.03 -6.02
CA ALA A 273 -11.15 -14.80 -4.80
C ALA A 273 -11.55 -13.31 -4.65
N LEU A 274 -10.65 -12.39 -5.01
CA LEU A 274 -10.92 -10.95 -5.03
C LEU A 274 -11.98 -10.60 -6.06
N ASP A 275 -11.88 -11.13 -7.29
CA ASP A 275 -12.87 -10.89 -8.36
C ASP A 275 -14.27 -11.34 -7.93
N ARG A 276 -14.38 -12.51 -7.27
CA ARG A 276 -15.66 -12.99 -6.71
C ARG A 276 -16.20 -12.03 -5.65
N ARG A 277 -15.36 -11.60 -4.72
CA ARG A 277 -15.76 -10.67 -3.66
C ARG A 277 -16.20 -9.31 -4.21
N GLU A 278 -15.52 -8.81 -5.25
CA GLU A 278 -15.92 -7.58 -5.93
C GLU A 278 -17.29 -7.75 -6.61
N SER A 279 -17.51 -8.89 -7.29
CA SER A 279 -18.82 -9.18 -7.89
C SER A 279 -19.94 -9.28 -6.85
N ASP A 280 -19.68 -9.87 -5.68
CA ASP A 280 -20.67 -10.00 -4.62
C ASP A 280 -20.97 -8.65 -3.96
N LEU A 281 -19.95 -7.79 -3.78
CA LEU A 281 -20.14 -6.42 -3.31
C LEU A 281 -20.99 -5.60 -4.28
N LYS A 282 -20.73 -5.67 -5.60
CA LYS A 282 -21.56 -4.98 -6.61
C LYS A 282 -23.02 -5.43 -6.60
N LYS A 283 -23.28 -6.71 -6.35
CA LYS A 283 -24.66 -7.21 -6.18
C LYS A 283 -25.32 -6.64 -4.92
N SER A 284 -24.60 -6.66 -3.80
CA SER A 284 -25.10 -6.11 -2.53
C SER A 284 -25.37 -4.60 -2.62
N GLU A 285 -24.54 -3.85 -3.37
CA GLU A 285 -24.75 -2.42 -3.62
C GLU A 285 -26.04 -2.19 -4.43
N ALA A 286 -26.25 -2.95 -5.51
CA ALA A 286 -27.48 -2.88 -6.29
C ALA A 286 -28.73 -3.25 -5.46
N GLU A 287 -28.64 -4.28 -4.61
CA GLU A 287 -29.75 -4.65 -3.70
C GLU A 287 -30.06 -3.55 -2.68
N LEU A 288 -29.05 -2.83 -2.20
CA LEU A 288 -29.23 -1.70 -1.29
C LEU A 288 -29.88 -0.51 -2.00
N ASP A 289 -29.45 -0.18 -3.22
CA ASP A 289 -30.05 0.88 -4.03
C ASP A 289 -31.54 0.60 -4.29
N ASP A 290 -31.88 -0.64 -4.64
CA ASP A 290 -33.27 -1.07 -4.83
C ASP A 290 -34.10 -0.92 -3.52
N CYS A 291 -33.52 -1.31 -2.38
CA CYS A 291 -34.17 -1.14 -1.07
C CYS A 291 -34.38 0.34 -0.73
N GLU A 292 -33.39 1.19 -1.00
CA GLU A 292 -33.47 2.63 -0.75
C GLU A 292 -34.55 3.29 -1.62
N ALA A 293 -34.63 2.92 -2.90
CA ALA A 293 -35.68 3.37 -3.81
C ALA A 293 -37.08 2.94 -3.33
N ALA A 294 -37.22 1.68 -2.88
CA ALA A 294 -38.46 1.18 -2.33
C ALA A 294 -38.88 1.93 -1.04
N LEU A 295 -37.91 2.25 -0.17
CA LEU A 295 -38.15 3.01 1.06
C LEU A 295 -38.63 4.44 0.74
N ARG A 296 -37.94 5.15 -0.17
CA ARG A 296 -38.37 6.49 -0.62
C ARG A 296 -39.79 6.49 -1.20
N SER A 297 -40.13 5.46 -1.99
CA SER A 297 -41.49 5.29 -2.53
C SER A 297 -42.52 5.10 -1.41
N ARG A 298 -42.17 4.32 -0.38
CA ARG A 298 -43.05 4.09 0.78
C ARG A 298 -43.24 5.36 1.60
N GLU A 299 -42.18 6.13 1.83
CA GLU A 299 -42.23 7.42 2.51
C GLU A 299 -43.15 8.40 1.78
N ALA A 300 -43.02 8.52 0.45
CA ALA A 300 -43.90 9.37 -0.36
C ALA A 300 -45.38 8.94 -0.28
N THR A 301 -45.64 7.63 -0.20
CA THR A 301 -47.00 7.11 -0.03
C THR A 301 -47.57 7.44 1.36
N LEU A 302 -46.73 7.36 2.40
CA LEU A 302 -47.12 7.68 3.78
C LEU A 302 -47.40 9.18 3.94
N THR A 303 -46.56 10.06 3.40
CA THR A 303 -46.78 11.51 3.45
C THR A 303 -48.07 11.90 2.72
N SER A 304 -48.35 11.31 1.56
CA SER A 304 -49.63 11.51 0.86
C SER A 304 -50.82 11.05 1.70
N SER A 305 -50.69 9.91 2.39
CA SER A 305 -51.76 9.37 3.24
C SER A 305 -52.01 10.27 4.47
N GLU A 306 -50.96 10.86 5.03
CA GLU A 306 -51.05 11.80 6.15
C GLU A 306 -51.75 13.10 5.74
N ILE A 307 -51.43 13.63 4.56
CA ILE A 307 -52.15 14.78 3.97
C ILE A 307 -53.63 14.47 3.77
N ASP A 308 -53.97 13.28 3.24
CA ASP A 308 -55.36 12.88 3.05
C ASP A 308 -56.13 12.76 4.38
N LEU A 309 -55.47 12.24 5.43
CA LEU A 309 -56.06 12.14 6.77
C LEU A 309 -56.30 13.51 7.40
N THR A 310 -55.34 14.43 7.30
CA THR A 310 -55.49 15.80 7.82
C THR A 310 -56.63 16.54 7.10
N ASN A 311 -56.76 16.38 5.78
CA ASN A 311 -57.88 16.95 5.01
C ASN A 311 -59.23 16.38 5.44
N ARG A 312 -59.32 15.06 5.70
CA ARG A 312 -60.54 14.43 6.23
C ARG A 312 -60.88 14.96 7.61
N GLU A 313 -59.90 15.15 8.48
CA GLU A 313 -60.12 15.71 9.82
C GLU A 313 -60.68 17.14 9.76
N ILE A 314 -60.13 17.99 8.89
CA ILE A 314 -60.64 19.35 8.64
C ILE A 314 -62.09 19.30 8.14
N SER A 315 -62.39 18.41 7.19
CA SER A 315 -63.74 18.23 6.65
C SER A 315 -64.75 17.78 7.71
N ILE A 316 -64.35 16.86 8.60
CA ILE A 316 -65.19 16.40 9.71
C ILE A 316 -65.47 17.56 10.67
N LYS A 317 -64.44 18.30 11.10
CA LYS A 317 -64.59 19.47 11.97
C LYS A 317 -65.54 20.52 11.39
N SER A 318 -65.44 20.79 10.08
CA SER A 318 -66.36 21.70 9.38
C SER A 318 -67.81 21.20 9.36
N ARG A 319 -68.01 19.88 9.31
CA ARG A 319 -69.36 19.30 9.31
C ARG A 319 -69.96 19.29 10.71
N GLU A 320 -69.14 19.06 11.74
CA GLU A 320 -69.53 19.18 13.14
C GLU A 320 -69.98 20.61 13.46
N THR A 321 -69.24 21.64 13.07
CA THR A 321 -69.65 23.04 13.29
C THR A 321 -70.96 23.37 12.57
N SER A 322 -71.13 22.88 11.33
CA SER A 322 -72.37 23.06 10.56
C SER A 322 -73.57 22.38 11.23
N LEU A 323 -73.38 21.19 11.81
CA LEU A 323 -74.43 20.49 12.56
C LEU A 323 -74.82 21.24 13.84
N ILE A 324 -73.85 21.75 14.60
CA ILE A 324 -74.11 22.58 15.79
C ILE A 324 -74.93 23.81 15.43
N THR A 325 -74.61 24.49 14.31
CA THR A 325 -75.39 25.65 13.87
C THR A 325 -76.83 25.30 13.45
N LEU A 326 -77.02 24.13 12.83
CA LEU A 326 -78.34 23.65 12.43
C LEU A 326 -79.19 23.30 13.65
N GLU A 327 -78.58 22.66 14.64
CA GLU A 327 -79.22 22.32 15.91
C GLU A 327 -79.72 23.59 16.63
N ALA A 328 -78.88 24.63 16.71
CA ALA A 328 -79.29 25.93 17.28
C ALA A 328 -80.42 26.63 16.49
N ASP A 329 -80.44 26.54 15.16
CA ASP A 329 -81.56 27.07 14.34
C ASP A 329 -82.86 26.32 14.59
N LEU A 330 -82.79 24.99 14.72
CA LEU A 330 -83.95 24.15 15.05
C LEU A 330 -84.51 24.48 16.42
N ASP A 331 -83.65 24.59 17.45
CA ASP A 331 -84.05 25.01 18.80
C ASP A 331 -84.73 26.39 18.79
N SER A 332 -84.21 27.34 18.01
CA SER A 332 -84.82 28.67 17.87
C SER A 332 -86.20 28.62 17.21
N ARG A 333 -86.37 27.78 16.18
CA ARG A 333 -87.66 27.60 15.49
C ARG A 333 -88.68 26.89 16.38
N GLU A 334 -88.25 25.94 17.20
CA GLU A 334 -89.10 25.28 18.19
C GLU A 334 -89.64 26.31 19.20
N ALA A 335 -88.76 27.15 19.77
CA ALA A 335 -89.17 28.22 20.69
C ALA A 335 -90.16 29.24 20.05
N LEU A 336 -89.97 29.57 18.77
CA LEU A 336 -90.90 30.44 18.03
C LEU A 336 -92.27 29.78 17.82
N LEU A 337 -92.30 28.47 17.54
CA LEU A 337 -93.54 27.72 17.39
C LEU A 337 -94.30 27.64 18.71
N ASP A 338 -93.62 27.39 19.83
CA ASP A 338 -94.20 27.37 21.17
C ASP A 338 -94.81 28.72 21.56
N SER A 339 -94.11 29.81 21.25
CA SER A 339 -94.60 31.18 21.44
C SER A 339 -95.88 31.42 20.65
N ARG A 340 -95.89 31.04 19.36
CA ARG A 340 -97.06 31.20 18.48
C ARG A 340 -98.23 30.33 18.91
N GLU A 341 -97.99 29.11 19.40
CA GLU A 341 -99.03 28.27 19.98
C GLU A 341 -99.65 28.95 21.20
N SER A 342 -98.84 29.55 22.07
CA SER A 342 -99.29 30.29 23.24
C SER A 342 -100.12 31.52 22.86
N GLU A 343 -99.71 32.30 21.86
CA GLU A 343 -100.47 33.42 21.32
C GLU A 343 -101.83 32.98 20.74
N LEU A 344 -101.85 31.87 19.99
CA LEU A 344 -103.09 31.33 19.42
C LEU A 344 -104.05 30.87 20.52
N LYS A 345 -103.57 30.19 21.56
CA LYS A 345 -104.38 29.85 22.75
C LYS A 345 -104.93 31.10 23.43
N GLY A 346 -104.12 32.15 23.56
CA GLY A 346 -104.56 33.44 24.12
C GLY A 346 -105.64 34.13 23.27
N ARG A 347 -105.50 34.12 21.93
CA ARG A 347 -106.51 34.62 21.00
C ARG A 347 -107.80 33.81 21.05
N GLU A 348 -107.70 32.49 21.09
CA GLU A 348 -108.86 31.61 21.23
C GLU A 348 -109.63 31.91 22.52
N ALA A 349 -108.92 32.06 23.65
CA ALA A 349 -109.52 32.46 24.91
C ALA A 349 -110.21 33.83 24.83
N SER A 350 -109.56 34.82 24.20
CA SER A 350 -110.10 36.18 24.00
C SER A 350 -111.35 36.20 23.10
N LEU A 351 -111.39 35.35 22.07
CA LEU A 351 -112.56 35.19 21.20
C LEU A 351 -113.71 34.53 21.95
N ARG A 352 -113.44 33.51 22.79
CA ARG A 352 -114.44 32.91 23.67
C ARG A 352 -115.04 33.93 24.64
N THR A 353 -114.22 34.79 25.26
CA THR A 353 -114.73 35.87 26.12
C THR A 353 -115.56 36.89 25.35
N ARG A 354 -115.13 37.32 24.15
CA ARG A 354 -115.95 38.21 23.30
C ARG A 354 -117.28 37.58 22.90
N GLN A 355 -117.31 36.29 22.56
CA GLN A 355 -118.56 35.58 22.25
C GLN A 355 -119.47 35.46 23.48
N SER A 356 -118.93 35.55 24.69
CA SER A 356 -119.70 35.53 25.95
C SER A 356 -120.15 36.92 26.45
N GLN A 357 -119.78 38.03 25.79
CA GLN A 357 -120.23 39.39 26.15
C GLN A 357 -121.21 39.98 25.12
N PRO A 358 -122.36 40.54 25.54
CA PRO A 358 -123.19 41.35 24.66
C PRO A 358 -122.72 42.81 24.67
N GLY A 359 -122.21 43.28 23.52
CA GLY A 359 -122.18 44.69 23.07
C GLY A 359 -121.56 45.76 23.97
N SER A 360 -120.38 46.26 23.59
CA SER A 360 -120.05 47.71 23.55
C SER A 360 -118.64 47.95 22.99
N GLU A 361 -118.50 48.85 22.02
CA GLU A 361 -117.23 49.42 21.56
C GLU A 361 -116.68 50.43 22.60
N PRO A 362 -115.35 50.67 22.64
CA PRO A 362 -114.89 51.99 22.19
C PRO A 362 -113.52 52.02 21.47
N LYS A 363 -113.29 53.18 20.82
CA LYS A 363 -112.05 53.68 20.18
C LYS A 363 -111.10 54.35 21.20
N GLN A 364 -109.79 54.37 20.91
CA GLN A 364 -108.76 55.44 21.05
C GLN A 364 -107.36 54.81 21.25
N GLU A 365 -106.35 55.07 20.41
CA GLU A 365 -105.48 56.26 20.30
C GLU A 365 -104.36 56.30 21.37
N ASN A 366 -103.11 55.97 20.99
CA ASN A 366 -101.87 56.72 21.24
C ASN A 366 -100.58 55.86 21.13
N ASP A 367 -99.64 56.39 20.35
CA ASP A 367 -98.19 56.48 20.50
C ASP A 367 -97.39 55.30 21.08
N HIS A 368 -96.41 54.80 20.31
CA HIS A 368 -95.02 54.61 20.77
C HIS A 368 -94.06 54.20 19.63
N ASP A 369 -92.83 54.68 19.75
CA ASP A 369 -91.66 54.63 18.88
C ASP A 369 -91.45 53.37 18.02
N GLU A 370 -91.25 53.58 16.72
CA GLU A 370 -90.69 52.58 15.79
C GLU A 370 -89.25 52.94 15.44
N SER A 371 -88.31 52.52 16.29
CA SER A 371 -86.90 52.38 15.93
C SER A 371 -86.65 50.97 15.40
N GLY A 372 -86.71 50.83 14.08
CA GLY A 372 -86.34 49.60 13.38
C GLY A 372 -84.86 49.32 13.55
N THR A 373 -84.51 48.41 14.48
CA THR A 373 -83.17 47.83 14.56
C THR A 373 -83.15 46.58 13.69
N GLN A 374 -82.74 46.72 12.43
CA GLN A 374 -82.30 45.57 11.63
C GLN A 374 -80.98 45.08 12.21
N ALA A 375 -81.01 43.93 12.87
CA ALA A 375 -79.81 43.15 13.14
C ALA A 375 -79.25 42.62 11.80
N GLN A 376 -78.45 43.43 11.13
CA GLN A 376 -77.45 42.93 10.19
C GLN A 376 -76.26 42.45 11.02
N SER A 377 -76.14 41.13 11.16
CA SER A 377 -74.90 40.48 11.57
C SER A 377 -73.87 40.61 10.44
N GLY A 378 -73.34 41.82 10.26
CA GLY A 378 -72.08 42.03 9.57
C GLY A 378 -70.97 41.83 10.59
N LEU A 379 -70.07 40.87 10.34
CA LEU A 379 -68.80 40.77 11.05
C LEU A 379 -68.02 42.07 10.83
N GLU A 380 -68.15 43.03 11.75
CA GLU A 380 -67.28 44.20 11.78
C GLU A 380 -65.86 43.72 12.07
N PHE A 381 -64.99 43.86 11.07
CA PHE A 381 -63.59 43.51 11.15
C PHE A 381 -62.90 44.56 12.02
N ASP A 382 -62.78 44.26 13.33
CA ASP A 382 -62.21 45.18 14.31
C ASP A 382 -60.80 45.60 13.90
N ARG A 383 -60.49 46.89 14.06
CA ARG A 383 -59.21 47.51 13.67
C ARG A 383 -58.00 46.81 14.33
N ASP A 384 -58.24 46.21 15.50
CA ASP A 384 -57.28 45.44 16.30
C ASP A 384 -56.93 44.08 15.65
N GLY A 385 -57.86 43.46 14.93
CA GLY A 385 -57.62 42.20 14.21
C GLY A 385 -56.64 42.36 13.04
N VAL A 386 -56.68 43.51 12.37
CA VAL A 386 -55.75 43.83 11.27
C VAL A 386 -54.34 44.06 11.78
N GLU A 387 -54.18 44.73 12.92
CA GLU A 387 -52.88 44.95 13.55
C GLU A 387 -52.29 43.64 14.10
N CYS A 388 -53.13 42.78 14.68
CA CYS A 388 -52.72 41.46 15.17
C CYS A 388 -52.20 40.57 14.03
N TYR A 389 -52.93 40.49 12.91
CA TYR A 389 -52.49 39.70 11.75
C TYR A 389 -51.23 40.27 11.09
N GLN A 390 -51.08 41.60 11.03
CA GLN A 390 -49.86 42.23 10.50
C GLN A 390 -48.63 41.89 11.34
N LYS A 391 -48.77 41.80 12.67
CA LYS A 391 -47.70 41.35 13.57
C LYS A 391 -47.35 39.88 13.33
N CYS A 392 -48.35 39.01 13.18
CA CYS A 392 -48.15 37.60 12.85
C CYS A 392 -47.47 37.41 11.48
N TYR A 393 -47.89 38.18 10.46
CA TYR A 393 -47.28 38.16 9.13
C TYR A 393 -45.81 38.59 9.17
N ASN A 394 -45.50 39.73 9.81
CA ASN A 394 -44.12 40.20 9.94
C ASN A 394 -43.24 39.19 10.70
N ARG A 395 -43.80 38.55 11.73
CA ARG A 395 -43.10 37.51 12.48
C ARG A 395 -42.83 36.27 11.63
N ALA A 396 -43.82 35.80 10.86
CA ALA A 396 -43.65 34.67 9.95
C ALA A 396 -42.56 34.95 8.90
N ILE A 397 -42.52 36.14 8.30
CA ILE A 397 -41.47 36.50 7.34
C ILE A 397 -40.08 36.53 8.00
N LEU A 398 -39.97 37.02 9.23
CA LEU A 398 -38.70 37.00 9.97
C LEU A 398 -38.26 35.57 10.32
N ASP A 399 -39.17 34.71 10.76
CA ASP A 399 -38.87 33.32 11.09
C ASP A 399 -38.46 32.52 9.83
N ILE A 400 -39.08 32.78 8.66
CA ILE A 400 -38.68 32.19 7.37
C ILE A 400 -37.25 32.63 6.98
N ASN A 401 -36.92 33.91 7.16
CA ASN A 401 -35.57 34.41 6.89
C ASN A 401 -34.53 33.86 7.87
N ALA A 402 -34.90 33.67 9.14
CA ALA A 402 -34.02 33.05 10.13
C ALA A 402 -33.73 31.58 9.80
N LEU A 403 -34.75 30.83 9.36
CA LEU A 403 -34.59 29.45 8.89
C LEU A 403 -33.62 29.36 7.70
N ARG A 404 -33.68 30.31 6.76
CA ARG A 404 -32.75 30.37 5.64
C ARG A 404 -31.29 30.50 6.09
N VAL A 405 -31.01 31.37 7.06
CA VAL A 405 -29.64 31.56 7.60
C VAL A 405 -29.14 30.30 8.34
N VAL A 406 -30.02 29.63 9.07
CA VAL A 406 -29.70 28.37 9.78
C VAL A 406 -29.43 27.22 8.80
N VAL A 407 -30.19 27.16 7.70
CA VAL A 407 -29.98 26.15 6.65
C VAL A 407 -28.69 26.46 5.87
N ASP A 408 -28.42 27.72 5.51
CA ASP A 408 -27.17 28.11 4.83
C ASP A 408 -25.92 27.71 5.66
N THR A 409 -26.00 27.82 6.99
CA THR A 409 -24.91 27.42 7.91
C THR A 409 -24.80 25.90 8.09
N ALA A 410 -25.93 25.18 8.15
CA ALA A 410 -25.95 23.71 8.24
C ALA A 410 -25.47 23.04 6.95
N VAL A 411 -25.93 23.53 5.79
CA VAL A 411 -25.58 23.00 4.47
C VAL A 411 -24.14 23.35 4.09
N GLY A 412 -23.60 24.47 4.59
CA GLY A 412 -22.17 24.80 4.46
C GLY A 412 -21.21 23.78 5.09
N SER A 413 -21.69 22.89 5.96
CA SER A 413 -20.90 21.83 6.59
C SER A 413 -20.90 20.51 5.79
N VAL A 414 -21.60 20.43 4.65
CA VAL A 414 -21.67 19.24 3.79
C VAL A 414 -20.43 19.18 2.89
N PRO A 415 -19.64 18.09 2.92
CA PRO A 415 -18.38 17.98 2.17
C PRO A 415 -18.56 17.73 0.67
N ASP A 416 -19.67 17.13 0.23
CA ASP A 416 -19.97 16.93 -1.19
C ASP A 416 -20.60 18.19 -1.81
N GLU A 417 -19.85 18.83 -2.70
CA GLU A 417 -20.23 20.10 -3.33
C GLU A 417 -21.45 20.00 -4.24
N ARG A 418 -21.70 18.84 -4.89
CA ARG A 418 -22.87 18.66 -5.75
C ARG A 418 -24.15 18.51 -4.92
N HIS A 419 -24.14 17.57 -3.98
CA HIS A 419 -25.27 17.35 -3.09
C HIS A 419 -25.62 18.60 -2.26
N ARG A 420 -24.60 19.35 -1.82
CA ARG A 420 -24.78 20.64 -1.16
C ARG A 420 -25.52 21.67 -2.03
N ASN A 421 -25.16 21.78 -3.31
CA ASN A 421 -25.77 22.74 -4.22
C ASN A 421 -27.23 22.39 -4.53
N ASP A 422 -27.52 21.10 -4.77
CA ASP A 422 -28.89 20.62 -5.01
C ASP A 422 -29.79 20.88 -3.80
N LEU A 423 -29.29 20.59 -2.59
CA LEU A 423 -30.00 20.85 -1.35
C LEU A 423 -30.28 22.35 -1.12
N MET A 424 -29.29 23.21 -1.40
CA MET A 424 -29.46 24.67 -1.32
C MET A 424 -30.53 25.19 -2.29
N GLU A 425 -30.60 24.62 -3.49
CA GLU A 425 -31.58 25.00 -4.51
C GLU A 425 -33.00 24.59 -4.11
N GLU A 426 -33.18 23.37 -3.61
CA GLU A 426 -34.47 22.90 -3.08
C GLU A 426 -34.97 23.74 -1.89
N PHE A 427 -34.09 24.05 -0.93
CA PHE A 427 -34.46 24.89 0.21
C PHE A 427 -34.82 26.31 -0.20
N LYS A 428 -34.10 26.87 -1.18
CA LYS A 428 -34.39 28.20 -1.71
C LYS A 428 -35.76 28.24 -2.40
N GLU A 429 -36.08 27.24 -3.21
CA GLU A 429 -37.40 27.14 -3.83
C GLU A 429 -38.52 27.00 -2.78
N ALA A 430 -38.31 26.17 -1.74
CA ALA A 430 -39.29 25.96 -0.68
C ALA A 430 -39.53 27.27 0.12
N ALA A 431 -38.46 28.00 0.45
CA ALA A 431 -38.55 29.29 1.14
C ALA A 431 -39.29 30.34 0.29
N ASP A 432 -39.00 30.42 -1.01
CA ASP A 432 -39.65 31.36 -1.92
C ASP A 432 -41.16 31.05 -2.08
N ARG A 433 -41.54 29.76 -2.15
CA ARG A 433 -42.95 29.33 -2.15
C ARG A 433 -43.66 29.70 -0.85
N LEU A 434 -43.01 29.52 0.29
CA LEU A 434 -43.58 29.84 1.60
C LEU A 434 -43.78 31.36 1.78
N ILE A 435 -42.83 32.17 1.32
CA ILE A 435 -42.97 33.63 1.28
C ILE A 435 -44.12 34.03 0.35
N ALA A 436 -44.22 33.44 -0.84
CA ALA A 436 -45.31 33.73 -1.77
C ALA A 436 -46.69 33.38 -1.19
N ALA A 437 -46.84 32.24 -0.52
CA ALA A 437 -48.07 31.85 0.17
C ALA A 437 -48.43 32.81 1.31
N THR A 438 -47.44 33.19 2.13
CA THR A 438 -47.59 34.13 3.24
C THR A 438 -48.02 35.52 2.74
N ASN A 439 -47.42 35.99 1.64
CA ASN A 439 -47.81 37.23 0.95
C ASN A 439 -49.22 37.15 0.34
N GLY A 440 -49.59 36.00 -0.21
CA GLY A 440 -50.93 35.74 -0.76
C GLY A 440 -52.00 35.81 0.33
N GLY A 441 -51.77 35.16 1.47
CA GLY A 441 -52.65 35.22 2.64
C GLY A 441 -52.83 36.64 3.16
N TRP A 442 -51.74 37.42 3.26
CA TRP A 442 -51.81 38.84 3.65
C TRP A 442 -52.63 39.69 2.67
N LYS A 443 -52.48 39.48 1.35
CA LYS A 443 -53.26 40.21 0.33
C LYS A 443 -54.76 39.91 0.40
N LEU A 444 -55.13 38.64 0.61
CA LEU A 444 -56.51 38.20 0.80
C LEU A 444 -57.11 38.79 2.08
N PHE A 445 -56.38 38.69 3.19
CA PHE A 445 -56.80 39.25 4.48
C PHE A 445 -57.04 40.77 4.40
N ARG A 446 -56.14 41.51 3.73
CA ARG A 446 -56.30 42.96 3.50
C ARG A 446 -57.47 43.32 2.58
N HIS A 447 -57.85 42.45 1.64
CA HIS A 447 -59.02 42.64 0.79
C HIS A 447 -60.33 42.40 1.56
N LEU A 448 -60.32 41.44 2.49
CA LEU A 448 -61.47 41.13 3.34
C LEU A 448 -61.71 42.22 4.38
N GLY A 449 -60.66 42.79 5.00
CA GLY A 449 -60.79 43.88 5.98
C GLY A 449 -61.05 45.28 5.40
N ARG A 450 -61.31 45.41 4.09
CA ARG A 450 -61.66 46.69 3.41
C ARG A 450 -63.11 46.76 2.91
N LYS A 451 -63.85 45.66 3.00
CA LYS A 451 -65.30 45.59 2.77
C LYS A 451 -66.00 45.67 4.11
#